data_AF-A0A6P4I729-F1
#
_entry.id   AF-A0A6P4I729-F1
#
_cell.length_a   1.000
_cell.length_b   1.000
_cell.length_c   1.000
_cell.angle_alpha   90.00
_cell.angle_beta   90.00
_cell.angle_gamma   90.00
#
_symmetry.space_group_name_H-M   'P 1'
#
loop_
_entity.id
_entity.type
_entity.pdbx_description
1 polymer ?
#
loop_
_entity_poly.entity_id
_entity_poly.type
_entity_poly.pdbx_seq_one_letter_code
_entity_poly.pdbx_strand_id
1 'polypeptide(L)'
;FPLHSRELREIEDKQEKEIQVRELQERNQSEAKRLASSFVEHLDGHQLFQSLWDGDEDGRVLMLVGTQAQELTDEYDKDVFELTQEIFKLGLERYVERDEEIRDFMNNLQEGQEELFIMGQKEIEDFLQFKEHVFEEASVILRQLEINSMHGDDEDTPENLKLSDAVDKLNVLFEDAMNDMWQALMTQELYLHEAIE
;
A
#
# COMPACT_ATOMS: atom_id res chain seq x y z
N PHE A 1 9.10 58.11 -5.57
CA PHE A 1 9.78 57.19 -4.64
C PHE A 1 8.91 56.75 -3.46
N PRO A 2 8.25 57.60 -2.65
CA PRO A 2 7.49 57.12 -1.48
C PRO A 2 6.15 56.41 -1.81
N LEU A 3 5.52 56.74 -2.94
CA LEU A 3 4.28 56.08 -3.40
C LEU A 3 4.50 54.61 -3.78
N HIS A 4 5.63 54.32 -4.46
CA HIS A 4 5.94 52.96 -4.91
C HIS A 4 6.26 52.02 -3.74
N SER A 5 6.94 52.50 -2.70
CA SER A 5 7.19 51.73 -1.48
C SER A 5 5.93 51.45 -0.66
N ARG A 6 4.91 52.31 -0.78
CA ARG A 6 3.61 52.12 -0.12
C ARG A 6 2.76 51.10 -0.89
N GLU A 7 2.72 51.20 -2.22
CA GLU A 7 2.04 50.22 -3.08
C GLU A 7 2.62 48.82 -2.91
N LEU A 8 3.95 48.68 -2.84
CA LEU A 8 4.61 47.40 -2.57
C LEU A 8 4.20 46.82 -1.21
N ARG A 9 4.14 47.65 -0.17
CA ARG A 9 3.72 47.22 1.17
C ARG A 9 2.25 46.81 1.22
N GLU A 10 1.37 47.53 0.51
CA GLU A 10 -0.05 47.16 0.38
C GLU A 10 -0.24 45.84 -0.38
N ILE A 11 0.62 45.55 -1.37
CA ILE A 11 0.63 44.26 -2.10
C ILE A 11 1.13 43.13 -1.20
N GLU A 12 2.23 43.34 -0.46
CA GLU A 12 2.77 42.37 0.50
C GLU A 12 1.74 42.03 1.59
N ASP A 13 1.12 43.04 2.21
CA ASP A 13 0.08 42.85 3.23
C ASP A 13 -1.14 42.06 2.69
N LYS A 14 -1.47 42.27 1.40
CA LYS A 14 -2.57 41.55 0.75
C LYS A 14 -2.18 40.09 0.48
N GLN A 15 -0.97 39.84 -0.01
CA GLN A 15 -0.46 38.49 -0.25
C GLN A 15 -0.35 37.69 1.05
N GLU A 16 0.12 38.30 2.13
CA GLU A 16 0.21 37.65 3.44
C GLU A 16 -1.18 37.25 3.95
N LYS A 17 -2.18 38.12 3.81
CA LYS A 17 -3.58 37.79 4.13
C LYS A 17 -4.14 36.66 3.26
N GLU A 18 -3.85 36.67 1.96
CA GLU A 18 -4.30 35.62 1.05
C GLU A 18 -3.67 34.26 1.40
N ILE A 19 -2.40 34.23 1.80
CA ILE A 19 -1.72 33.03 2.29
C ILE A 19 -2.39 32.54 3.58
N GLN A 20 -2.59 33.41 4.57
CA GLN A 20 -3.22 33.05 5.84
C GLN A 20 -4.64 32.49 5.65
N VAL A 21 -5.43 33.08 4.75
CA VAL A 21 -6.78 32.60 4.42
C VAL A 21 -6.71 31.21 3.79
N ARG A 22 -5.77 30.98 2.87
CA ARG A 22 -5.59 29.67 2.23
C ARG A 22 -5.18 28.60 3.24
N GLU A 23 -4.21 28.90 4.09
CA GLU A 23 -3.75 27.98 5.14
C GLU A 23 -4.87 27.66 6.15
N LEU A 24 -5.69 28.63 6.51
CA LEU A 24 -6.87 28.38 7.36
C LEU A 24 -7.87 27.47 6.64
N GLN A 25 -8.13 27.72 5.36
CA GLN A 25 -9.07 26.92 4.58
C GLN A 25 -8.59 25.48 4.40
N GLU A 26 -7.31 25.27 4.14
CA GLU A 26 -6.70 23.94 4.04
C GLU A 26 -6.76 23.19 5.37
N ARG A 27 -6.49 23.86 6.50
CA ARG A 27 -6.64 23.27 7.83
C ARG A 27 -8.08 22.88 8.13
N ASN A 28 -9.04 23.76 7.86
CA ASN A 28 -10.45 23.45 8.10
C ASN A 28 -10.93 22.28 7.22
N GLN A 29 -10.45 22.19 5.98
CA GLN A 29 -10.77 21.08 5.09
C GLN A 29 -10.13 19.76 5.55
N SER A 30 -8.89 19.79 6.02
CA SER A 30 -8.22 18.58 6.51
C SER A 30 -8.85 18.10 7.81
N GLU A 31 -9.23 19.02 8.70
CA GLU A 31 -9.97 18.71 9.92
C GLU A 31 -11.35 18.13 9.60
N ALA A 32 -12.13 18.77 8.72
CA ALA A 32 -13.44 18.25 8.31
C ALA A 32 -13.34 16.85 7.69
N LYS A 33 -12.34 16.59 6.85
CA LYS A 33 -12.08 15.25 6.30
C LYS A 33 -11.72 14.25 7.40
N ARG A 34 -10.89 14.64 8.38
CA ARG A 34 -10.53 13.77 9.49
C ARG A 34 -11.76 13.39 10.31
N LEU A 35 -12.56 14.39 10.70
CA LEU A 35 -13.80 14.18 11.45
C LEU A 35 -14.76 13.26 10.69
N ALA A 36 -14.87 13.46 9.37
CA ALA A 36 -15.70 12.63 8.51
C ALA A 36 -15.22 11.19 8.39
N SER A 37 -13.92 10.98 8.20
CA SER A 37 -13.35 9.63 8.18
C SER A 37 -13.48 8.90 9.53
N SER A 38 -13.61 9.65 10.63
CA SER A 38 -13.92 9.12 11.96
C SER A 38 -15.41 9.03 12.29
N PHE A 39 -16.32 9.44 11.39
CA PHE A 39 -17.79 9.44 11.59
C PHE A 39 -18.26 10.24 12.82
N VAL A 40 -17.55 11.30 13.18
CA VAL A 40 -17.89 12.17 14.32
C VAL A 40 -18.08 13.62 13.89
N GLU A 41 -18.51 13.84 12.64
CA GLU A 41 -18.90 15.16 12.18
C GLU A 41 -19.98 15.72 13.11
N HIS A 42 -19.83 16.99 13.52
CA HIS A 42 -20.82 17.70 14.33
C HIS A 42 -21.03 17.13 15.75
N LEU A 43 -20.08 16.33 16.26
CA LEU A 43 -20.05 15.88 17.66
C LEU A 43 -18.96 16.60 18.49
N ASP A 44 -18.28 17.58 17.90
CA ASP A 44 -17.23 18.39 18.54
C ASP A 44 -17.78 19.53 19.41
N GLY A 45 -19.11 19.63 19.53
CA GLY A 45 -19.82 20.67 20.28
C GLY A 45 -21.27 20.28 20.56
N HIS A 46 -22.15 21.28 20.61
CA HIS A 46 -23.59 21.11 20.87
C HIS A 46 -24.43 20.99 19.59
N GLN A 47 -23.82 20.77 18.43
CA GLN A 47 -24.51 20.84 17.14
C GLN A 47 -25.62 19.79 17.04
N LEU A 48 -25.39 18.57 17.53
CA LEU A 48 -26.43 17.54 17.59
C LEU A 48 -27.61 18.00 18.44
N PHE A 49 -27.37 18.49 19.65
CA PHE A 49 -28.41 19.00 20.53
C PHE A 49 -29.18 20.17 19.90
N GLN A 50 -28.47 21.11 19.29
CA GLN A 50 -29.07 22.27 18.60
C GLN A 50 -29.99 21.83 17.46
N SER A 51 -29.58 20.83 16.68
CA SER A 51 -30.38 20.32 15.56
C SER A 51 -31.69 19.64 15.98
N LEU A 52 -31.82 19.20 17.24
CA LEU A 52 -33.09 18.70 17.78
C LEU A 52 -34.17 19.79 17.84
N TRP A 53 -33.77 21.07 17.90
CA TRP A 53 -34.67 22.23 17.98
C TRP A 53 -34.98 22.85 16.61
N ASP A 54 -34.41 22.32 15.54
CA ASP A 54 -34.63 22.83 14.19
C ASP A 54 -36.06 22.50 13.74
N GLY A 55 -36.89 23.53 13.68
CA GLY A 55 -38.30 23.42 13.29
C GLY A 55 -39.27 23.06 14.43
N ASP A 56 -38.80 22.96 15.68
CA ASP A 56 -39.68 22.69 16.84
C ASP A 56 -40.21 23.99 17.49
N GLU A 57 -41.23 24.57 16.87
CA GLU A 57 -41.92 25.77 17.41
C GLU A 57 -42.67 25.48 18.71
N ASP A 58 -43.25 24.28 18.84
CA ASP A 58 -44.00 23.88 20.03
C ASP A 58 -43.07 23.74 21.25
N GLY A 59 -41.90 23.15 21.06
CA GLY A 59 -40.85 23.09 22.07
C GLY A 59 -40.36 24.47 22.50
N ARG A 60 -40.18 25.41 21.56
CA ARG A 60 -39.81 26.81 21.87
C ARG A 60 -40.91 27.52 22.66
N VAL A 61 -42.18 27.28 22.35
CA VAL A 61 -43.31 27.83 23.11
C VAL A 61 -43.36 27.22 24.51
N LEU A 62 -43.10 25.92 24.67
CA LEU A 62 -43.04 25.25 25.97
C LEU A 62 -41.98 25.86 26.89
N MET A 63 -40.82 26.27 26.35
CA MET A 63 -39.77 26.95 27.12
C MET A 63 -40.21 28.30 27.71
N LEU A 64 -41.24 28.94 27.16
CA LEU A 64 -41.79 30.21 27.68
C LEU A 64 -42.70 30.01 28.90
N VAL A 65 -43.13 28.77 29.19
CA VAL A 65 -44.21 28.50 30.15
C VAL A 65 -43.68 28.30 31.59
N GLY A 66 -42.40 27.96 31.79
CA GLY A 66 -41.85 27.87 33.16
C GLY A 66 -40.37 27.49 33.28
N THR A 67 -39.76 27.87 34.42
CA THR A 67 -38.34 27.64 34.74
C THR A 67 -37.94 26.17 34.77
N GLN A 68 -38.87 25.28 35.13
CA GLN A 68 -38.63 23.82 35.19
C GLN A 68 -38.33 23.23 33.81
N ALA A 69 -38.96 23.74 32.75
CA ALA A 69 -38.72 23.27 31.39
C ALA A 69 -37.33 23.71 30.88
N GLN A 70 -36.90 24.90 31.29
CA GLN A 70 -35.56 25.41 31.00
C GLN A 70 -34.49 24.59 31.75
N GLU A 71 -34.68 24.35 33.06
CA GLU A 71 -33.77 23.54 33.88
C GLU A 71 -33.59 22.13 33.30
N LEU A 72 -34.68 21.47 32.89
CA LEU A 72 -34.64 20.15 32.27
C LEU A 72 -33.91 20.16 30.92
N THR A 73 -34.10 21.23 30.13
CA THR A 73 -33.45 21.40 28.83
C THR A 73 -31.95 21.60 28.98
N ASP A 74 -31.54 22.40 29.96
CA ASP A 74 -30.13 22.65 30.26
C ASP A 74 -29.43 21.39 30.80
N GLU A 75 -30.12 20.59 31.63
CA GLU A 75 -29.63 19.28 32.08
C GLU A 75 -29.49 18.30 30.90
N TYR A 76 -30.49 18.24 30.02
CA TYR A 76 -30.45 17.38 28.84
C TYR A 76 -29.35 17.78 27.84
N ASP A 77 -29.13 19.08 27.61
CA ASP A 77 -28.01 19.57 26.79
C ASP A 77 -26.67 19.08 27.33
N LYS A 78 -26.49 19.17 28.64
CA LYS A 78 -25.28 18.71 29.30
C LYS A 78 -25.08 17.20 29.14
N ASP A 79 -26.12 16.40 29.34
CA ASP A 79 -26.05 14.95 29.20
C ASP A 79 -25.74 14.54 27.74
N VAL A 80 -26.39 15.18 26.77
CA VAL A 80 -26.13 14.96 25.34
C VAL A 80 -24.70 15.37 24.99
N PHE A 81 -24.23 16.50 25.50
CA PHE A 81 -22.87 16.97 25.28
C PHE A 81 -21.84 15.99 25.86
N GLU A 82 -22.02 15.52 27.10
CA GLU A 82 -21.11 14.54 27.72
C GLU A 82 -21.03 13.25 26.88
N LEU A 83 -22.18 12.71 26.46
CA LEU A 83 -22.22 11.50 25.63
C LEU A 83 -21.59 11.71 24.24
N THR A 84 -21.91 12.81 23.56
CA THR A 84 -21.36 13.11 22.23
C THR A 84 -19.85 13.34 22.28
N GLN A 85 -19.33 13.93 23.36
CA GLN A 85 -17.89 14.08 23.57
C GLN A 85 -17.18 12.73 23.81
N GLU A 86 -17.83 11.77 24.48
CA GLU A 86 -17.30 10.41 24.60
C GLU A 86 -17.23 9.71 23.24
N ILE A 87 -18.31 9.79 22.45
CA ILE A 87 -18.36 9.23 21.10
C ILE A 87 -17.32 9.89 20.20
N PHE A 88 -17.18 11.21 20.28
CA PHE A 88 -16.19 11.98 19.51
C PHE A 88 -14.76 11.50 19.78
N LYS A 89 -14.39 11.36 21.06
CA LYS A 89 -13.06 10.87 21.46
C LYS A 89 -12.83 9.45 20.99
N LEU A 90 -13.82 8.57 21.19
CA LEU A 90 -13.74 7.18 20.75
C LEU A 90 -13.58 7.07 19.23
N GLY A 91 -14.35 7.83 18.45
CA GLY A 91 -14.26 7.83 16.99
C GLY A 91 -12.87 8.27 16.50
N LEU A 92 -12.29 9.29 17.12
CA LEU A 92 -10.93 9.74 16.80
C LEU A 92 -9.86 8.69 17.18
N GLU A 93 -9.99 8.06 18.35
CA GLU A 93 -9.07 7.00 18.79
C GLU A 93 -9.11 5.80 17.82
N ARG A 94 -10.32 5.34 17.49
CA ARG A 94 -10.53 4.22 16.53
C ARG A 94 -10.04 4.54 15.13
N TYR A 95 -10.17 5.80 14.71
CA TYR A 95 -9.61 6.22 13.43
C TYR A 95 -8.08 6.10 13.41
N VAL A 96 -7.39 6.50 14.47
CA VAL A 96 -5.93 6.36 14.58
C VAL A 96 -5.53 4.89 14.57
N GLU A 97 -6.18 4.04 15.39
CA GLU A 97 -5.91 2.60 15.41
C GLU A 97 -6.09 1.97 14.02
N ARG A 98 -7.18 2.33 13.32
CA ARG A 98 -7.45 1.83 11.97
C ARG A 98 -6.41 2.30 10.95
N ASP A 99 -5.97 3.55 11.02
CA ASP A 99 -4.96 4.09 10.11
C ASP A 99 -3.61 3.40 10.31
N GLU A 100 -3.26 3.10 11.57
CA GLU A 100 -2.08 2.29 11.91
C GLU A 100 -2.22 0.85 11.38
N GLU A 101 -3.36 0.20 11.60
CA GLU A 101 -3.62 -1.16 11.10
C GLU A 101 -3.55 -1.25 9.56
N ILE A 102 -4.16 -0.30 8.85
CA ILE A 102 -4.09 -0.24 7.38
C ILE A 102 -2.64 -0.04 6.93
N ARG A 103 -1.89 0.82 7.60
CA ARG A 103 -0.49 1.07 7.26
C ARG A 103 0.36 -0.18 7.46
N ASP A 104 0.20 -0.85 8.59
CA ASP A 104 0.92 -2.09 8.89
C ASP A 104 0.56 -3.19 7.90
N PHE A 105 -0.73 -3.32 7.55
CA PHE A 105 -1.18 -4.24 6.51
C PHE A 105 -0.51 -3.95 5.16
N MET A 106 -0.50 -2.69 4.72
CA MET A 106 0.11 -2.30 3.44
C MET A 106 1.62 -2.50 3.43
N ASN A 107 2.30 -2.24 4.55
CA ASN A 107 3.73 -2.50 4.69
C ASN A 107 4.03 -4.01 4.58
N ASN A 108 3.29 -4.84 5.31
CA ASN A 108 3.46 -6.30 5.23
C ASN A 108 3.17 -6.84 3.83
N LEU A 109 2.16 -6.29 3.14
CA LEU A 109 1.85 -6.66 1.77
C LEU A 109 3.01 -6.31 0.82
N GLN A 110 3.59 -5.12 0.97
CA GLN A 110 4.74 -4.70 0.17
C GLN A 110 5.97 -5.57 0.46
N GLU A 111 6.28 -5.82 1.74
CA GLU A 111 7.39 -6.70 2.13
C GLU A 111 7.25 -8.11 1.54
N GLY A 112 6.04 -8.69 1.59
CA GLY A 112 5.77 -9.98 0.97
C GLY A 112 5.96 -9.98 -0.55
N GLN A 113 5.54 -8.91 -1.24
CA GLN A 113 5.76 -8.74 -2.68
C GLN A 113 7.26 -8.62 -3.01
N GLU A 114 8.02 -7.86 -2.23
CA GLU A 114 9.46 -7.71 -2.40
C GLU A 114 10.19 -9.04 -2.17
N GLU A 115 9.80 -9.81 -1.15
CA GLU A 115 10.37 -11.13 -0.87
C GLU A 115 10.12 -12.11 -2.03
N LEU A 116 8.89 -12.15 -2.56
CA LEU A 116 8.54 -12.95 -3.73
C LEU A 116 9.34 -12.55 -4.97
N PHE A 117 9.51 -11.26 -5.21
CA PHE A 117 10.32 -10.75 -6.30
C PHE A 117 11.80 -11.18 -6.18
N ILE A 118 12.38 -11.05 -4.98
CA ILE A 118 13.77 -11.47 -4.71
C ILE A 118 13.93 -12.97 -4.91
N MET A 119 12.97 -13.77 -4.44
CA MET A 119 12.98 -15.22 -4.65
C MET A 119 12.94 -15.58 -6.13
N GLY A 120 12.04 -14.98 -6.91
CA GLY A 120 11.94 -15.22 -8.35
C GLY A 120 13.21 -14.81 -9.11
N GLN A 121 13.80 -13.67 -8.75
CA GLN A 121 15.08 -13.23 -9.32
C GLN A 121 16.19 -14.25 -9.03
N LYS A 122 16.26 -14.75 -7.80
CA LYS A 122 17.26 -15.74 -7.40
C LYS A 122 17.11 -17.06 -8.18
N GLU A 123 15.88 -17.56 -8.34
CA GLU A 123 15.62 -18.78 -9.15
C GLU A 123 16.13 -18.63 -10.59
N ILE A 124 15.93 -17.44 -11.19
CA ILE A 124 16.44 -17.14 -12.54
C ILE A 124 17.97 -17.07 -12.55
N GLU A 125 18.57 -16.39 -11.58
CA GLU A 125 20.04 -16.27 -11.49
C GLU A 125 20.72 -17.64 -11.29
N ASP A 126 20.17 -18.48 -10.41
CA ASP A 126 20.66 -19.83 -10.14
C ASP A 126 20.56 -20.70 -11.41
N PHE A 127 19.44 -20.61 -12.15
CA PHE A 127 19.28 -21.30 -13.43
C PHE A 127 20.26 -20.80 -14.50
N LEU A 128 20.51 -19.49 -14.58
CA LEU A 128 21.46 -18.93 -15.55
C LEU A 128 22.90 -19.42 -15.30
N GLN A 129 23.31 -19.50 -14.04
CA GLN A 129 24.61 -20.07 -13.66
C GLN A 129 24.70 -21.56 -14.01
N PHE A 130 23.66 -22.32 -13.68
CA PHE A 130 23.56 -23.74 -14.04
C PHE A 130 23.64 -23.94 -15.56
N LYS A 131 22.89 -23.16 -16.33
CA LYS A 131 22.92 -23.18 -17.79
C LYS A 131 24.33 -22.93 -18.32
N GLU A 132 25.04 -21.92 -17.82
CA GLU A 132 26.40 -21.62 -18.26
C GLU A 132 27.32 -22.83 -18.05
N HIS A 133 27.23 -23.47 -16.88
CA HIS A 133 28.01 -24.66 -16.57
C HIS A 133 27.69 -25.84 -17.50
N VAL A 134 26.39 -26.16 -17.70
CA VAL A 134 25.97 -27.23 -18.62
C VAL A 134 26.46 -26.99 -20.04
N PHE A 135 26.39 -25.75 -20.52
CA PHE A 135 26.82 -25.40 -21.87
C PHE A 135 28.35 -25.47 -22.02
N GLU A 136 29.11 -25.11 -20.99
CA GLU A 136 30.56 -25.28 -20.98
C GLU A 136 30.94 -26.77 -21.05
N GLU A 137 30.33 -27.62 -20.21
CA GLU A 137 30.57 -29.06 -20.21
C GLU A 137 30.20 -29.71 -21.55
N ALA A 138 29.02 -29.38 -22.08
CA ALA A 138 28.57 -29.86 -23.39
C ALA A 138 29.54 -29.42 -24.50
N SER A 139 30.04 -28.19 -24.46
CA SER A 139 30.99 -27.67 -25.46
C SER A 139 32.31 -28.43 -25.43
N VAL A 140 32.81 -28.80 -24.25
CA VAL A 140 34.04 -29.61 -24.11
C VAL A 140 33.82 -31.00 -24.70
N ILE A 141 32.70 -31.65 -24.40
CA ILE A 141 32.39 -33.00 -24.88
C ILE A 141 32.21 -33.02 -26.40
N LEU A 142 31.44 -32.07 -26.95
CA LEU A 142 31.21 -31.94 -28.39
C LEU A 142 32.52 -31.68 -29.15
N ARG A 143 33.42 -30.86 -28.58
CA ARG A 143 34.73 -30.63 -29.18
C ARG A 143 35.60 -31.88 -29.18
N GLN A 144 35.52 -32.71 -28.13
CA GLN A 144 36.24 -33.99 -28.08
C GLN A 144 35.71 -34.96 -29.14
N LEU A 145 34.38 -35.05 -29.30
CA LEU A 145 33.76 -35.85 -30.37
C LEU A 145 34.19 -35.38 -31.77
N GLU A 146 34.24 -34.06 -32.00
CA GLU A 146 34.71 -33.48 -33.26
C GLU A 146 36.20 -33.83 -33.53
N ILE A 147 37.05 -33.76 -32.51
CA ILE A 147 38.46 -34.15 -32.60
C ILE A 147 38.60 -35.63 -32.97
N ASN A 148 37.86 -36.52 -32.30
CA ASN A 148 37.89 -37.96 -32.56
C ASN A 148 37.44 -38.27 -34.00
N SER A 149 36.37 -37.60 -34.46
CA SER A 149 35.91 -37.69 -35.85
C SER A 149 36.97 -37.23 -36.85
N MET A 150 37.67 -36.12 -36.59
CA MET A 150 38.76 -35.64 -37.45
C MET A 150 39.97 -36.57 -37.50
N HIS A 151 40.22 -37.36 -36.45
CA HIS A 151 41.28 -38.37 -36.43
C HIS A 151 40.90 -39.69 -37.11
N GLY A 152 39.64 -39.81 -37.58
CA GLY A 152 39.13 -40.98 -38.26
C GLY A 152 38.70 -42.11 -37.33
N ASP A 153 38.43 -41.81 -36.05
CA ASP A 153 37.86 -42.77 -35.12
C ASP A 153 36.40 -43.06 -35.48
N ASP A 154 36.00 -44.33 -35.44
CA ASP A 154 34.60 -44.70 -35.69
C ASP A 154 33.67 -44.09 -34.62
N GLU A 155 32.48 -43.63 -35.04
CA GLU A 155 31.45 -43.08 -34.14
C GLU A 155 31.00 -44.12 -33.08
N ASP A 156 31.07 -45.41 -33.43
CA ASP A 156 30.68 -46.53 -32.56
C ASP A 156 31.78 -46.99 -31.59
N THR A 157 32.89 -46.24 -31.48
CA THR A 157 33.91 -46.58 -30.49
C THR A 157 33.34 -46.48 -29.07
N PRO A 158 33.76 -47.36 -28.14
CA PRO A 158 33.26 -47.33 -26.75
C PRO A 158 33.49 -45.99 -26.02
N GLU A 159 34.42 -45.17 -26.50
CA GLU A 159 34.70 -43.83 -25.98
C GLU A 159 33.73 -42.79 -26.54
N ASN A 160 33.50 -42.77 -27.85
CA ASN A 160 32.52 -41.88 -28.49
C ASN A 160 31.09 -42.15 -28.01
N LEU A 161 30.71 -43.42 -27.84
CA LEU A 161 29.41 -43.79 -27.27
C LEU A 161 29.22 -43.24 -25.83
N LYS A 162 30.28 -43.22 -25.01
CA LYS A 162 30.22 -42.63 -23.65
C LYS A 162 30.09 -41.11 -23.68
N LEU A 163 30.78 -40.45 -24.61
CA LEU A 163 30.69 -39.00 -24.79
C LEU A 163 29.30 -38.61 -25.28
N SER A 164 28.71 -39.37 -26.22
CA SER A 164 27.33 -39.17 -26.67
C SER A 164 26.33 -39.35 -25.53
N ASP A 165 26.43 -40.44 -24.75
CA ASP A 165 25.59 -40.69 -23.58
C ASP A 165 25.74 -39.59 -22.50
N ALA A 166 26.93 -38.99 -22.37
CA ALA A 166 27.14 -37.86 -21.48
C ALA A 166 26.41 -36.60 -21.96
N VAL A 167 26.39 -36.31 -23.27
CA VAL A 167 25.63 -35.19 -23.84
C VAL A 167 24.12 -35.41 -23.65
N ASP A 168 23.62 -36.62 -23.89
CA ASP A 168 22.20 -36.93 -23.70
C ASP A 168 21.78 -36.72 -22.23
N LYS A 169 22.62 -37.12 -21.28
CA LYS A 169 22.40 -36.87 -19.84
C LYS A 169 22.39 -35.38 -19.50
N LEU A 170 23.32 -34.61 -20.06
CA LEU A 170 23.32 -33.15 -19.87
C LEU A 170 22.04 -32.52 -20.42
N ASN A 171 21.52 -33.00 -21.55
CA ASN A 171 20.26 -32.50 -22.10
C ASN A 171 19.07 -32.81 -21.19
N VAL A 172 18.98 -34.05 -20.66
CA VAL A 172 17.92 -34.41 -19.70
C VAL A 172 18.01 -33.56 -18.44
N LEU A 173 19.21 -33.40 -17.87
CA LEU A 173 19.41 -32.55 -16.69
C LEU A 173 19.02 -31.09 -16.93
N PHE A 174 19.27 -30.58 -18.14
CA PHE A 174 18.89 -29.23 -18.53
C PHE A 174 17.38 -29.06 -18.67
N GLU A 175 16.71 -30.03 -19.30
CA GLU A 175 15.24 -30.04 -19.42
C GLU A 175 14.56 -30.11 -18.06
N ASP A 176 15.05 -30.97 -17.16
CA ASP A 176 14.54 -31.09 -15.79
C ASP A 176 14.69 -29.77 -15.03
N ALA A 177 15.89 -29.16 -15.04
CA ALA A 177 16.15 -27.90 -14.36
C ALA A 177 15.30 -26.74 -14.92
N MET A 178 15.07 -26.72 -16.24
CA MET A 178 14.21 -25.72 -16.87
C MET A 178 12.76 -25.88 -16.42
N ASN A 179 12.27 -27.12 -16.36
CA ASN A 179 10.91 -27.39 -15.90
C ASN A 179 10.74 -27.03 -14.41
N ASP A 180 11.73 -27.33 -13.57
CA ASP A 180 11.71 -26.98 -12.15
C ASP A 180 11.67 -25.45 -11.95
N MET A 181 12.52 -24.70 -12.66
CA MET A 181 12.48 -23.23 -12.65
C MET A 181 11.10 -22.70 -13.09
N TRP A 182 10.54 -23.24 -14.17
CA TRP A 182 9.23 -22.83 -14.65
C TRP A 182 8.13 -23.08 -13.61
N GLN A 183 8.13 -24.26 -12.97
CA GLN A 183 7.15 -24.59 -11.92
C GLN A 183 7.30 -23.68 -10.70
N ALA A 184 8.53 -23.37 -10.29
CA ALA A 184 8.80 -22.46 -9.18
C ALA A 184 8.25 -21.06 -9.47
N LEU A 185 8.56 -20.49 -10.64
CA LEU A 185 8.09 -19.17 -11.04
C LEU A 185 6.56 -19.11 -11.21
N MET A 186 5.95 -20.14 -11.80
CA MET A 186 4.49 -20.21 -11.92
C MET A 186 3.79 -20.28 -10.57
N THR A 187 4.37 -21.02 -9.62
CA THR A 187 3.83 -21.10 -8.25
C THR A 187 3.88 -19.73 -7.58
N GLN A 188 5.01 -19.02 -7.70
CA GLN A 188 5.14 -17.65 -7.17
C GLN A 188 4.14 -16.67 -7.80
N GLU A 189 3.95 -16.74 -9.11
CA GLU A 189 2.99 -15.89 -9.83
C GLU A 189 1.54 -16.14 -9.39
N LEU A 190 1.16 -17.40 -9.18
CA LEU A 190 -0.16 -17.74 -8.64
C LEU A 190 -0.38 -17.15 -7.24
N TYR A 191 0.61 -17.25 -6.37
CA TYR A 191 0.54 -16.65 -5.03
C TYR A 191 0.42 -15.12 -5.08
N LEU A 192 1.14 -14.45 -5.99
CA LEU A 192 1.02 -13.00 -6.18
C LEU A 192 -0.37 -12.60 -6.65
N HIS A 193 -0.94 -13.33 -7.62
CA HIS A 193 -2.28 -13.06 -8.10
C HIS A 193 -3.35 -13.25 -7.02
N GLU A 194 -3.29 -14.35 -6.27
CA GLU A 194 -4.25 -14.62 -5.18
C GLU A 194 -4.13 -13.65 -4.00
N ALA A 195 -2.94 -13.09 -3.74
CA ALA A 195 -2.73 -12.15 -2.65
C ALA A 195 -3.16 -10.70 -2.98
N ILE A 196 -3.35 -10.38 -4.27
CA ILE A 196 -3.71 -9.05 -4.76
C ILE A 196 -5.22 -8.91 -5.05
N GLU A 197 -5.91 -10.01 -5.38
CA GLU A 197 -7.39 -10.07 -5.52
C GLU A 197 -8.13 -10.13 -4.18
#